data_AF-A0A5J4R825-F1
#
_entry.id   AF-A0A5J4R825-F1
#
_cell.length_a   1.000
_cell.length_b   1.000
_cell.length_c   1.000
_cell.angle_alpha   90.00
_cell.angle_beta   90.00
_cell.angle_gamma   90.00
#
_symmetry.space_group_name_H-M   'P 1'
#
loop_
_entity.id
_entity.type
_entity.pdbx_description
1 polymer ?
#
loop_
_entity_poly.entity_id
_entity_poly.type
_entity_poly.pdbx_seq_one_letter_code
_entity_poly.pdbx_strand_id
1 'polypeptide(L)' 'MEMNLMYAAQGYVPYGWQFPDEEVSILSEKAHKINCFGFINRQGKYYWRTTEQPVDAEFIL' A
#
# COMPACT_ATOMS: atom_id res chain seq x y z
N MET A 1 31.39 -5.77 2.39
CA MET A 1 30.55 -6.78 3.06
C MET A 1 29.23 -6.82 2.33
N GLU A 2 29.15 -7.71 1.36
CA GLU A 2 27.90 -8.12 0.72
C GLU A 2 27.14 -9.01 1.71
N MET A 3 26.12 -8.48 2.37
CA MET A 3 25.24 -9.31 3.21
C MET A 3 23.86 -8.67 3.37
N ASN A 4 23.20 -8.35 2.25
CA ASN A 4 21.80 -7.92 2.31
C ASN A 4 20.93 -8.41 1.14
N LEU A 5 21.49 -9.20 0.21
CA LEU A 5 20.76 -9.69 -0.97
C LEU A 5 20.24 -11.13 -0.81
N MET A 6 20.60 -11.85 0.27
CA MET A 6 20.24 -13.27 0.44
C MET A 6 18.87 -13.52 1.10
N TYR A 7 18.28 -12.52 1.77
CA TYR A 7 17.00 -12.72 2.50
C TYR A 7 15.75 -12.52 1.62
N ALA A 8 15.88 -11.87 0.46
CA ALA A 8 14.76 -11.63 -0.45
C ALA A 8 14.38 -12.85 -1.31
N ALA A 9 15.20 -13.91 -1.34
CA ALA A 9 14.99 -15.07 -2.20
C ALA A 9 14.22 -16.24 -1.55
N GLN A 10 14.04 -16.24 -0.21
CA GLN A 10 13.24 -17.24 0.50
C GLN A 10 11.99 -16.58 1.07
N GLY A 11 10.90 -16.66 0.31
CA GLY A 11 9.66 -15.90 0.50
C GLY A 11 8.83 -16.23 1.74
N TYR A 12 9.34 -16.02 2.95
CA TYR A 12 8.56 -16.22 4.18
C TYR A 12 8.79 -15.19 5.30
N VAL A 13 9.54 -14.12 5.05
CA VAL A 13 9.66 -13.03 6.01
C VAL A 13 8.95 -11.80 5.44
N PRO A 14 7.80 -11.36 6.00
CA PRO A 14 7.29 -10.05 5.66
C PRO A 14 8.37 -9.03 6.02
N TYR A 15 8.66 -8.10 5.11
CA TYR A 15 9.76 -7.13 5.14
C TYR A 15 9.75 -6.14 6.34
N GLY A 16 9.04 -6.44 7.42
CA GLY A 16 8.87 -5.61 8.61
C GLY A 16 9.28 -6.29 9.92
N TRP A 17 10.07 -7.36 9.90
CA TRP A 17 10.61 -7.93 11.15
C TRP A 17 11.71 -7.01 11.71
N GLN A 18 11.51 -6.50 12.91
CA GLN A 18 12.45 -5.60 13.61
C GLN A 18 13.13 -6.36 14.76
N PHE A 19 14.43 -6.15 14.93
CA PHE A 19 15.16 -6.66 16.10
C PHE A 19 14.90 -5.79 17.34
N PRO A 20 15.03 -6.34 18.56
CA PRO A 20 14.68 -5.63 19.81
C PRO A 20 15.41 -4.30 20.02
N ASP A 21 16.60 -4.14 19.43
CA ASP A 21 17.45 -2.96 19.60
C ASP A 21 17.39 -2.00 18.38
N GLU A 22 16.49 -2.25 17.42
CA GLU A 22 16.33 -1.38 16.25
C GLU A 22 15.38 -0.22 16.54
N GLU A 23 15.89 1.01 16.47
CA GLU A 23 15.06 2.21 16.41
C GLU A 23 14.59 2.46 14.97
N VAL A 24 13.44 1.90 14.61
CA VAL A 24 12.86 2.05 13.27
C VAL A 24 11.80 3.15 13.25
N SER A 25 11.87 4.03 12.26
CA SER A 25 10.76 4.93 11.91
C SER A 25 10.46 4.83 10.42
N ILE A 26 9.17 4.82 10.08
CA ILE A 26 8.72 4.99 8.69
C ILE A 26 8.31 6.46 8.56
N LEU A 27 9.14 7.24 7.88
CA LEU A 27 8.81 8.62 7.60
C LEU A 27 7.67 8.66 6.59
N SER A 28 6.66 9.50 6.84
CA SER A 28 5.62 9.74 5.85
C SER A 28 6.21 10.54 4.70
N GLU A 29 6.51 9.85 3.60
CA GLU A 29 6.90 10.49 2.35
C GLU A 29 5.65 10.73 1.49
N LYS A 30 5.63 11.84 0.75
CA LYS A 30 4.70 12.02 -0.39
C LYS A 30 5.15 11.13 -1.55
N ALA A 31 5.15 9.83 -1.32
CA ALA A 31 5.43 8.81 -2.31
C ALA A 31 4.21 8.61 -3.23
N HIS A 32 4.34 7.66 -4.15
CA HIS A 32 3.25 7.24 -5.02
C HIS A 32 2.01 6.87 -4.18
N LYS A 33 0.88 7.48 -4.50
CA LYS A 33 -0.39 7.27 -3.79
C LYS A 33 -1.43 6.76 -4.78
N ILE A 34 -2.19 5.76 -4.36
CA ILE A 34 -3.36 5.27 -5.10
C ILE A 34 -4.60 5.55 -4.26
N ASN A 35 -5.52 6.31 -4.83
CA ASN A 35 -6.86 6.46 -4.29
C ASN A 35 -7.69 5.26 -4.73
N CYS A 36 -8.34 4.61 -3.77
CA CYS A 36 -9.27 3.51 -4.01
C CYS A 36 -10.65 3.95 -3.55
N PHE A 37 -11.63 3.93 -4.46
CA PHE A 37 -13.00 4.29 -4.15
C PHE A 37 -13.93 3.14 -4.55
N GLY A 38 -14.88 2.80 -3.68
CA GLY A 38 -15.84 1.75 -3.96
C GLY A 38 -17.12 1.88 -3.15
N PHE A 39 -18.20 1.37 -3.72
CA PHE A 39 -19.53 1.35 -3.12
C PHE A 39 -20.29 0.10 -3.53
N ILE A 40 -21.18 -0.35 -2.65
CA ILE A 40 -22.04 -1.50 -2.87
C ILE A 40 -23.48 -1.00 -2.89
N ASN A 41 -24.24 -1.37 -3.92
CA ASN A 41 -25.66 -1.03 -3.99
C ASN A 41 -26.51 -2.00 -3.13
N ARG A 42 -27.81 -1.70 -2.97
CA ARG A 42 -28.72 -2.56 -2.17
C ARG A 42 -28.87 -4.00 -2.71
N GLN A 43 -28.53 -4.23 -3.98
CA GLN A 43 -28.56 -5.55 -4.61
C GLN A 43 -27.25 -6.31 -4.39
N GLY A 44 -26.32 -5.76 -3.61
CA GLY A 44 -24.99 -6.34 -3.40
C GLY A 44 -24.04 -6.16 -4.57
N LYS A 45 -24.39 -5.36 -5.58
CA LYS A 45 -23.50 -5.08 -6.72
C LYS A 45 -22.41 -4.09 -6.28
N TYR A 46 -21.17 -4.50 -6.51
CA TYR A 46 -19.99 -3.70 -6.21
C TYR A 46 -19.57 -2.84 -7.40
N TYR A 47 -19.20 -1.60 -7.10
CA TYR A 47 -18.66 -0.62 -8.02
C TYR A 47 -17.39 -0.07 -7.40
N TRP A 48 -16.32 0.03 -8.20
CA TRP A 48 -15.04 0.52 -7.71
C TRP A 48 -14.22 1.13 -8.83
N ARG A 49 -13.31 2.01 -8.44
CA ARG A 49 -12.32 2.62 -9.32
C ARG A 49 -11.10 3.03 -8.50
N THR A 50 -9.94 3.00 -9.15
CA THR A 50 -8.70 3.52 -8.58
C THR A 50 -8.19 4.71 -9.41
N THR A 51 -7.45 5.61 -8.77
CA THR A 51 -6.80 6.75 -9.45
C THR A 51 -5.61 7.24 -8.66
N GLU A 52 -4.61 7.79 -9.32
CA GLU A 52 -3.52 8.54 -8.68
C GLU A 52 -3.82 10.06 -8.61
N GLN A 53 -4.83 10.49 -9.37
CA GLN A 53 -5.31 11.87 -9.41
C GLN A 53 -6.19 12.20 -8.20
N PRO A 54 -6.38 13.50 -7.87
CA PRO A 54 -7.39 13.90 -6.89
C PRO A 54 -8.77 13.32 -7.21
N VAL A 55 -9.51 12.95 -6.16
CA VAL A 55 -10.90 12.52 -6.30
C VAL A 55 -11.79 13.75 -6.27
N ASP A 56 -12.57 13.93 -7.34
CA ASP A 56 -13.53 15.03 -7.49
C ASP A 56 -14.90 14.50 -7.96
N ALA A 57 -15.82 15.41 -8.31
CA ALA A 57 -17.14 15.03 -8.77
C ALA A 57 -17.11 14.29 -10.12
N GLU A 58 -16.16 14.60 -11.01
CA GLU A 58 -16.02 13.92 -12.30
C GLU A 58 -15.61 12.45 -12.11
N PHE A 59 -14.75 12.16 -11.14
CA PHE A 59 -14.36 10.80 -10.81
C PHE A 59 -15.56 9.90 -10.42
N ILE A 60 -16.62 10.49 -9.86
CA ILE A 60 -17.83 9.80 -9.37
C ILE A 60 -18.89 9.60 -10.46
N LEU A 61 -18.91 10.47 -11.48
CA LEU A 61 -19.86 10.41 -12.60
C LEU A 61 -19.47 9.32 -13.62
#